data_AF-A0A816A713-F1
#
_entry.id   AF-A0A816A713-F1
#
_cell.length_a   1.000
_cell.length_b   1.000
_cell.length_c   1.000
_cell.angle_alpha   90.00
_cell.angle_beta   90.00
_cell.angle_gamma   90.00
#
_symmetry.space_group_name_H-M   'P 1'
#
loop_
_entity.id
_entity.type
_entity.pdbx_description
1 polymer ?
#
loop_
_entity_poly.entity_id
_entity_poly.type
_entity_poly.pdbx_seq_one_letter_code
_entity_poly.pdbx_strand_id
1 'polypeptide(L)'
;MSIFLHDLNQAYTTSQLPNSDTTNLRYLDYAVIEQQMSMTGASMFWLDALQDFKLDQSLPLPFDRYRLSNGHRTGRGTSISFDFGRDLSHHFLIHASSNSISLEQLVLATYFIFLFKLTNEQTDLCIAMNIDNRYRDELKSIIGLFENVIPLRCQLDSHWSFHYILDFVREITTNSMKYSYFPLQRIL
;
A
#
# COMPACT_ATOMS: atom_id res chain seq x y z
N MET A 1 -9.21 3.53 12.71
CA MET A 1 -9.48 3.29 14.15
C MET A 1 -9.14 4.49 15.05
N SER A 2 -8.11 5.28 14.73
CA SER A 2 -7.67 6.44 15.53
C SER A 2 -8.78 7.46 15.83
N ILE A 3 -9.62 7.81 14.84
CA ILE A 3 -10.72 8.78 14.99
C ILE A 3 -11.68 8.34 16.10
N PHE A 4 -12.16 7.09 16.04
CA PHE A 4 -13.07 6.55 17.05
C PHE A 4 -12.46 6.59 18.46
N LEU A 5 -11.18 6.22 18.61
CA LEU A 5 -10.50 6.24 19.91
C LEU A 5 -10.31 7.66 20.44
N HIS A 6 -10.03 8.62 19.55
CA HIS A 6 -9.92 10.04 19.91
C HIS A 6 -11.26 10.59 20.40
N ASP A 7 -12.33 10.39 19.63
CA ASP A 7 -13.68 10.82 19.95
C ASP A 7 -14.18 10.20 21.26
N LEU A 8 -13.90 8.92 21.46
CA LEU A 8 -14.22 8.20 22.69
C LEU A 8 -13.49 8.81 23.88
N ASN A 9 -12.18 9.05 23.76
CA ASN A 9 -11.38 9.66 24.82
C ASN A 9 -11.87 11.08 25.18
N GLN A 10 -12.20 11.88 24.17
CA GLN A 10 -12.75 13.21 24.34
C GLN A 10 -14.11 13.15 25.06
N ALA A 11 -15.00 12.24 24.66
CA ALA A 11 -16.29 12.06 25.30
C ALA A 11 -16.17 11.66 26.79
N TYR A 12 -15.23 10.76 27.10
CA TYR A 12 -14.97 10.34 28.48
C TYR A 12 -14.38 11.47 29.34
N THR A 13 -13.48 12.29 28.81
CA THR A 13 -12.79 13.34 29.58
C THR A 13 -13.64 14.59 29.77
N THR A 14 -14.44 14.96 28.76
CA THR A 14 -15.24 16.20 28.78
C THR A 14 -16.70 15.99 29.17
N SER A 15 -17.17 14.74 29.22
CA SER A 15 -18.61 14.39 29.37
C SER A 15 -19.51 15.05 28.31
N GLN A 16 -18.94 15.45 27.18
CA GLN A 16 -19.64 16.00 26.03
C GLN A 16 -19.36 15.12 24.82
N LEU A 17 -20.41 14.79 24.06
CA LEU A 17 -20.20 14.13 22.78
C LEU A 17 -19.46 15.10 21.85
N PRO A 18 -18.42 14.65 21.12
CA PRO A 18 -17.76 15.48 20.13
C PRO A 18 -18.81 16.02 19.14
N ASN A 19 -18.65 17.30 18.78
CA ASN A 19 -19.65 18.06 18.03
C ASN A 19 -20.11 17.26 16.80
N SER A 20 -21.34 16.75 16.85
CA SER A 20 -21.96 16.06 15.73
C SER A 20 -22.51 17.11 14.77
N ASP A 21 -21.62 17.90 14.16
CA ASP A 21 -22.02 18.82 13.10
C ASP A 21 -22.57 17.97 11.94
N THR A 22 -23.90 17.88 11.89
CA THR A 22 -24.65 17.05 10.92
C THR A 22 -24.48 17.51 9.48
N THR A 23 -23.79 18.62 9.26
CA THR A 23 -23.37 19.20 7.98
C THR A 23 -22.08 18.60 7.42
N ASN A 24 -21.38 17.75 8.18
CA ASN A 24 -20.16 17.09 7.70
C ASN A 24 -20.50 15.92 6.76
N LEU A 25 -19.71 15.79 5.70
CA LEU A 25 -19.74 14.68 4.74
C LEU A 25 -19.75 13.35 5.51
N ARG A 26 -20.70 12.46 5.20
CA ARG A 26 -20.76 11.12 5.79
C ARG A 26 -20.07 10.11 4.88
N TYR A 27 -19.73 8.95 5.44
CA TYR A 27 -19.18 7.85 4.65
C TYR A 27 -20.14 7.41 3.51
N LEU A 28 -21.45 7.47 3.75
CA LEU A 28 -22.45 7.18 2.70
C LEU A 28 -22.33 8.15 1.52
N ASP A 29 -22.11 9.44 1.79
CA ASP A 29 -21.96 10.46 0.74
C ASP A 29 -20.69 10.20 -0.07
N TYR A 30 -19.59 9.83 0.61
CA TYR A 30 -18.36 9.39 -0.06
C TYR A 30 -18.60 8.21 -1.00
N ALA A 31 -19.32 7.16 -0.56
CA ALA A 31 -19.60 5.99 -1.38
C ALA A 31 -20.40 6.34 -2.65
N VAL A 32 -21.36 7.28 -2.55
CA VAL A 32 -22.12 7.77 -3.71
C VAL A 32 -21.21 8.56 -4.67
N ILE A 33 -20.35 9.44 -4.12
CA ILE A 33 -19.39 10.23 -4.92
C ILE A 33 -18.41 9.31 -5.66
N GLU A 34 -17.86 8.30 -4.98
CA GLU A 34 -16.93 7.31 -5.56
C GLU A 34 -17.60 6.53 -6.70
N GLN A 35 -18.87 6.13 -6.54
CA GLN A 35 -19.61 5.43 -7.58
C GLN A 35 -19.84 6.28 -8.84
N GLN A 36 -19.98 7.60 -8.68
CA GLN A 36 -20.21 8.55 -9.78
C GLN A 36 -18.92 9.08 -10.42
N MET A 37 -17.77 8.91 -9.76
CA MET A 37 -16.49 9.40 -10.25
C MET A 37 -16.09 8.66 -11.54
N SER A 38 -15.60 9.42 -12.53
CA SER A 38 -15.06 8.84 -13.76
C SER A 38 -13.79 8.06 -13.45
N MET A 39 -13.79 6.78 -13.78
CA MET A 39 -12.67 5.87 -13.52
C MET A 39 -11.84 5.56 -14.77
N THR A 40 -12.15 6.17 -15.92
CA THR A 40 -11.52 5.82 -17.21
C THR A 40 -10.02 6.02 -17.19
N GLY A 41 -9.55 7.16 -16.66
CA GLY A 41 -8.11 7.46 -16.56
C GLY A 41 -7.36 6.46 -15.67
N ALA A 42 -7.91 6.15 -14.50
CA ALA A 42 -7.33 5.17 -13.60
C ALA A 42 -7.34 3.75 -14.18
N SER A 43 -8.43 3.36 -14.83
CA SER A 43 -8.55 2.06 -15.49
C SER A 43 -7.48 1.88 -16.57
N MET A 44 -7.28 2.88 -17.43
CA MET A 44 -6.23 2.82 -18.46
C MET A 44 -4.84 2.72 -17.85
N PHE A 45 -4.56 3.50 -16.80
CA PHE A 45 -3.29 3.44 -16.09
C PHE A 45 -3.03 2.04 -15.50
N TRP A 46 -4.01 1.45 -14.81
CA TRP A 46 -3.82 0.14 -14.18
C TRP A 46 -3.71 -1.01 -15.19
N LEU A 47 -4.42 -0.92 -16.32
CA LEU A 47 -4.29 -1.86 -17.43
C LEU A 47 -2.87 -1.84 -18.02
N ASP A 48 -2.30 -0.64 -18.18
CA ASP A 48 -0.93 -0.46 -18.67
C ASP A 48 0.11 -0.92 -17.63
N ALA A 49 -0.04 -0.48 -16.38
CA ALA A 49 0.89 -0.81 -15.30
C ALA A 49 1.03 -2.33 -15.04
N LEU A 50 -0.04 -3.08 -15.25
CA LEU A 50 -0.08 -4.54 -15.06
C LEU A 50 -0.08 -5.33 -16.36
N GLN A 51 0.18 -4.69 -17.50
CA GLN A 51 0.16 -5.35 -18.80
C GLN A 51 1.12 -6.55 -18.83
N ASP A 52 0.65 -7.72 -19.28
CA ASP A 52 1.43 -8.97 -19.33
C ASP A 52 1.87 -9.53 -17.96
N PHE A 53 1.46 -8.91 -16.85
CA PHE A 53 1.72 -9.46 -15.53
C PHE A 53 0.86 -10.71 -15.28
N LYS A 54 1.50 -11.83 -14.96
CA LYS A 54 0.82 -13.10 -14.71
C LYS A 54 0.39 -13.21 -13.26
N LEU A 55 -0.79 -12.67 -12.93
CA LEU A 55 -1.39 -12.74 -11.59
C LEU A 55 -1.52 -14.18 -11.06
N ASP A 56 -1.73 -15.14 -11.95
CA ASP A 56 -1.94 -16.56 -11.61
C ASP A 56 -0.62 -17.27 -11.26
N GLN A 57 0.51 -16.70 -11.67
CA GLN A 57 1.82 -17.30 -11.46
C GLN A 57 2.27 -17.08 -10.02
N SER A 58 2.42 -18.17 -9.27
CA SER A 58 2.96 -18.09 -7.93
C SER A 58 4.42 -17.65 -7.95
N LEU A 59 4.77 -16.70 -7.08
CA LEU A 59 6.16 -16.36 -6.81
C LEU A 59 6.90 -17.59 -6.26
N PRO A 60 8.09 -17.95 -6.79
CA PRO A 60 8.83 -19.15 -6.38
C PRO A 60 9.64 -18.87 -5.10
N LEU A 61 8.93 -18.70 -3.98
CA LEU A 61 9.56 -18.56 -2.67
C LEU A 61 10.06 -19.92 -2.16
N PRO A 62 11.11 -19.94 -1.31
CA PRO A 62 11.63 -21.17 -0.69
C PRO A 62 10.68 -21.63 0.42
N PHE A 63 9.52 -22.15 0.05
CA PHE A 63 8.51 -22.64 0.98
C PHE A 63 8.96 -23.93 1.66
N ASP A 64 8.81 -24.01 2.99
CA ASP A 64 9.10 -25.23 3.76
C ASP A 64 8.06 -26.35 3.55
N ARG A 65 6.92 -26.04 2.93
CA ARG A 65 5.78 -26.96 2.74
C ARG A 65 5.15 -26.75 1.37
N TYR A 66 4.50 -27.80 0.87
CA TYR A 66 3.70 -27.71 -0.35
C TYR A 66 2.60 -26.66 -0.23
N ARG A 67 2.50 -25.83 -1.26
CA ARG A 67 1.45 -24.82 -1.38
C ARG A 67 0.10 -25.50 -1.65
N LEU A 68 -0.89 -25.24 -0.82
CA LEU A 68 -2.27 -25.67 -1.07
C LEU A 68 -2.86 -24.92 -2.27
N SER A 69 -3.79 -25.54 -2.99
CA SER A 69 -4.53 -24.87 -4.06
C SER A 69 -5.41 -23.75 -3.51
N ASN A 70 -5.75 -22.77 -4.35
CA ASN A 70 -6.45 -21.54 -3.92
C ASN A 70 -7.78 -21.81 -3.18
N GLY A 71 -8.50 -22.89 -3.53
CA GLY A 71 -9.76 -23.29 -2.85
C GLY A 71 -9.59 -23.86 -1.43
N HIS A 72 -8.36 -24.13 -1.00
CA HIS A 72 -8.06 -24.75 0.30
C HIS A 72 -7.21 -23.84 1.21
N ARG A 73 -7.23 -22.53 0.98
CA ARG A 73 -6.52 -21.57 1.83
C ARG A 73 -7.06 -21.61 3.25
N THR A 74 -6.22 -21.97 4.21
CA THR A 74 -6.64 -22.16 5.61
C THR A 74 -6.82 -20.86 6.41
N GLY A 75 -6.34 -19.72 5.89
CA GLY A 75 -6.36 -18.43 6.60
C GLY A 75 -5.43 -18.36 7.83
N ARG A 76 -4.72 -19.44 8.18
CA ARG A 76 -3.79 -19.47 9.30
C ARG A 76 -2.51 -18.72 8.96
N GLY A 77 -2.07 -17.85 9.86
CA GLY A 77 -0.82 -17.10 9.78
C GLY A 77 -0.20 -16.92 11.16
N THR A 78 1.06 -16.51 11.17
CA THR A 78 1.78 -16.08 12.38
C THR A 78 2.48 -14.77 12.07
N SER A 79 2.73 -13.97 13.10
CA SER A 79 3.49 -12.74 12.98
C SER A 79 4.84 -12.90 13.69
N ILE A 80 5.91 -12.43 13.05
CA ILE A 80 7.23 -12.35 13.65
C ILE A 80 7.60 -10.87 13.67
N SER A 81 7.93 -10.38 14.85
CA SER A 81 8.40 -9.00 15.05
C SER A 81 9.91 -9.01 15.24
N PHE A 82 10.58 -8.05 14.61
CA PHE A 82 12.01 -7.81 14.76
C PHE A 82 12.26 -6.30 14.74
N ASP A 83 13.38 -5.89 15.31
CA ASP A 83 13.79 -4.49 15.43
C ASP A 83 15.10 -4.27 14.67
N PHE A 84 15.21 -3.15 13.94
CA PHE A 84 16.41 -2.80 13.19
C PHE A 84 17.50 -2.16 14.06
N GLY A 85 17.20 -1.82 15.30
CA GLY A 85 18.07 -1.04 16.17
C GLY A 85 18.04 0.45 15.83
N ARG A 86 18.47 1.27 16.80
CA ARG A 86 18.49 2.73 16.67
C ARG A 86 19.40 3.19 15.53
N ASP A 87 20.60 2.65 15.45
CA ASP A 87 21.63 3.14 14.54
C ASP A 87 21.23 2.92 13.08
N LEU A 88 20.78 1.69 12.73
CA LEU A 88 20.33 1.38 11.38
C LEU A 88 19.09 2.19 11.00
N SER A 89 18.12 2.32 11.91
CA SER A 89 16.92 3.14 11.67
C SER A 89 17.28 4.61 11.39
N HIS A 90 18.25 5.15 12.14
CA HIS A 90 18.73 6.51 11.92
C HIS A 90 19.44 6.66 10.57
N HIS A 91 20.27 5.68 10.17
CA HIS A 91 20.89 5.67 8.85
C HIS A 91 19.87 5.60 7.71
N PHE A 92 18.80 4.82 7.87
CA PHE A 92 17.70 4.78 6.89
C PHE A 92 17.02 6.14 6.74
N LEU A 93 16.73 6.83 7.85
CA LEU A 93 16.13 8.17 7.83
C LEU A 93 17.03 9.21 7.17
N ILE A 94 18.34 9.19 7.47
CA ILE A 94 19.31 10.06 6.81
C ILE A 94 19.40 9.75 5.31
N HIS A 95 19.44 8.46 4.94
CA HIS A 95 19.54 8.08 3.54
C HIS A 95 18.30 8.47 2.75
N ALA A 96 17.11 8.28 3.33
CA ALA A 96 15.85 8.69 2.72
C ALA A 96 15.80 10.22 2.49
N SER A 97 16.13 11.00 3.53
CA SER A 97 16.15 12.47 3.43
C SER A 97 17.20 12.98 2.43
N SER A 98 18.41 12.40 2.42
CA SER A 98 19.49 12.80 1.51
C SER A 98 19.18 12.53 0.04
N ASN A 99 18.37 11.50 -0.26
CA ASN A 99 17.96 11.15 -1.62
C ASN A 99 16.58 11.71 -2.00
N SER A 100 15.99 12.57 -1.16
CA SER A 100 14.64 13.13 -1.37
C SER A 100 13.58 12.06 -1.64
N ILE A 101 13.61 10.97 -0.86
CA ILE A 101 12.61 9.90 -0.90
C ILE A 101 11.96 9.70 0.46
N SER A 102 10.78 9.09 0.47
CA SER A 102 10.15 8.65 1.72
C SER A 102 10.83 7.39 2.28
N LEU A 103 10.71 7.20 3.60
CA LEU A 103 11.16 5.96 4.24
C LEU A 103 10.42 4.74 3.69
N GLU A 104 9.13 4.88 3.39
CA GLU A 104 8.30 3.84 2.76
C GLU A 104 8.90 3.38 1.43
N GLN A 105 9.25 4.31 0.54
CA GLN A 105 9.88 4.00 -0.74
C GLN A 105 11.23 3.29 -0.58
N LEU A 106 12.05 3.72 0.40
CA LEU A 106 13.32 3.08 0.69
C LEU A 106 13.14 1.62 1.16
N VAL A 107 12.22 1.40 2.09
CA VAL A 107 11.91 0.07 2.61
C VAL A 107 11.30 -0.82 1.53
N LEU A 108 10.40 -0.27 0.70
CA LEU A 108 9.80 -0.98 -0.41
C LEU A 108 10.83 -1.41 -1.46
N ALA A 109 11.76 -0.52 -1.83
CA ALA A 109 12.86 -0.86 -2.74
C ALA A 109 13.75 -1.97 -2.15
N THR A 110 14.06 -1.88 -0.85
CA THR A 110 14.81 -2.92 -0.14
C THR A 110 14.05 -4.24 -0.15
N TYR A 111 12.72 -4.21 -0.01
CA TYR A 111 11.87 -5.39 -0.02
C TYR A 111 11.76 -6.04 -1.41
N PHE A 112 11.68 -5.25 -2.49
CA PHE A 112 11.79 -5.76 -3.86
C PHE A 112 13.12 -6.48 -4.09
N ILE A 113 14.24 -5.88 -3.66
CA ILE A 113 15.58 -6.49 -3.77
C ILE A 113 15.67 -7.78 -2.95
N PHE A 114 15.08 -7.78 -1.75
CA PHE A 114 15.02 -8.96 -0.91
C PHE A 114 14.28 -10.10 -1.61
N LEU A 115 13.10 -9.84 -2.18
CA LEU A 115 12.32 -10.83 -2.93
C LEU A 115 13.07 -11.30 -4.19
N PHE A 116 13.69 -10.38 -4.93
CA PHE A 116 14.51 -10.70 -6.10
C PHE A 116 15.60 -11.72 -5.75
N LYS A 117 16.36 -11.47 -4.68
CA LYS A 117 17.40 -12.41 -4.23
C LYS A 117 16.82 -13.72 -3.69
N LEU A 118 15.71 -13.65 -2.96
CA LEU A 118 15.07 -14.81 -2.34
C LEU A 118 14.47 -15.78 -3.36
N THR A 119 14.09 -15.27 -4.53
CA THR A 119 13.43 -16.03 -5.60
C THR A 119 14.38 -16.46 -6.71
N ASN A 120 15.70 -16.36 -6.47
CA ASN A 120 16.76 -16.62 -7.45
C ASN A 120 16.61 -15.76 -8.72
N GLU A 121 16.56 -14.44 -8.52
CA GLU A 121 16.61 -13.43 -9.58
C GLU A 121 15.35 -13.36 -10.47
N GLN A 122 14.16 -13.62 -9.89
CA GLN A 122 12.89 -13.33 -10.57
C GLN A 122 12.76 -11.81 -10.77
N THR A 123 12.72 -11.39 -12.03
CA THR A 123 12.76 -9.98 -12.42
C THR A 123 11.41 -9.29 -12.33
N ASP A 124 10.31 -9.97 -12.60
CA ASP A 124 8.96 -9.39 -12.57
C ASP A 124 8.26 -9.68 -11.23
N LEU A 125 8.19 -8.66 -10.37
CA LEU A 125 7.65 -8.75 -9.02
C LEU A 125 6.46 -7.80 -8.85
N CYS A 126 5.42 -8.23 -8.12
CA CYS A 126 4.30 -7.37 -7.77
C CYS A 126 3.99 -7.49 -6.29
N ILE A 127 3.87 -6.35 -5.61
CA ILE A 127 3.63 -6.25 -4.17
C ILE A 127 2.37 -5.42 -3.95
N ALA A 128 1.44 -5.95 -3.16
CA ALA A 128 0.25 -5.22 -2.77
C ALA A 128 0.57 -4.26 -1.61
N MET A 129 0.08 -3.02 -1.71
CA MET A 129 0.26 -1.99 -0.69
C MET A 129 -1.10 -1.44 -0.24
N ASN A 130 -1.31 -1.40 1.08
CA ASN A 130 -2.50 -0.80 1.67
C ASN A 130 -2.36 0.72 1.71
N ILE A 131 -3.43 1.42 1.36
CA ILE A 131 -3.50 2.88 1.31
C ILE A 131 -4.75 3.34 2.07
N ASP A 132 -4.65 4.37 2.91
CA ASP A 132 -5.78 4.89 3.68
C ASP A 132 -6.84 5.58 2.78
N ASN A 133 -6.48 5.92 1.54
CA ASN A 133 -7.33 6.54 0.51
C ASN A 133 -8.17 7.77 0.97
N ARG A 134 -7.73 8.47 2.02
CA ARG A 134 -8.32 9.73 2.50
C ARG A 134 -7.68 10.92 1.79
N TYR A 135 -7.87 10.98 0.47
CA TYR A 135 -7.18 11.95 -0.40
C TYR A 135 -7.71 13.39 -0.29
N ARG A 136 -8.85 13.62 0.39
CA ARG A 136 -9.34 14.96 0.70
C ARG A 136 -9.39 15.20 2.21
N ASP A 137 -9.23 16.44 2.62
CA ASP A 137 -9.21 16.81 4.02
C ASP A 137 -10.52 16.48 4.74
N GLU A 138 -11.65 16.59 4.04
CA GLU A 138 -12.97 16.25 4.58
C GLU A 138 -13.10 14.76 4.93
N LEU A 139 -12.29 13.88 4.32
CA LEU A 139 -12.32 12.44 4.57
C LEU A 139 -11.51 12.03 5.81
N LYS A 140 -10.61 12.90 6.29
CA LYS A 140 -9.68 12.57 7.38
C LYS A 140 -10.35 12.38 8.73
N SER A 141 -11.51 13.00 8.94
CA SER A 141 -12.28 12.93 10.18
C SER A 141 -13.45 11.94 10.13
N ILE A 142 -13.66 11.24 9.01
CA ILE A 142 -14.83 10.36 8.84
C ILE A 142 -14.49 8.93 9.28
N ILE A 143 -15.30 8.35 10.16
CA ILE A 143 -15.24 6.91 10.42
C ILE A 143 -15.87 6.17 9.24
N GLY A 144 -15.10 5.30 8.59
CA GLY A 144 -15.53 4.54 7.42
C GLY A 144 -14.43 3.66 6.83
N LEU A 145 -14.79 2.80 5.89
CA LEU A 145 -13.86 1.92 5.16
C LEU A 145 -13.32 2.66 3.94
N PHE A 146 -12.21 3.38 4.14
CA PHE A 146 -11.51 4.06 3.06
C PHE A 146 -10.31 3.25 2.56
N GLU A 147 -9.83 2.27 3.32
CA GLU A 147 -8.67 1.48 2.94
C GLU A 147 -8.86 0.85 1.56
N ASN A 148 -7.89 1.08 0.68
CA ASN A 148 -7.79 0.41 -0.61
C ASN A 148 -6.42 -0.28 -0.71
N VAL A 149 -6.28 -1.15 -1.69
CA VAL A 149 -5.04 -1.89 -1.95
C VAL A 149 -4.62 -1.63 -3.38
N ILE A 150 -3.38 -1.24 -3.59
CA ILE A 150 -2.82 -1.06 -4.93
C ILE A 150 -1.68 -2.05 -5.19
N PRO A 151 -1.66 -2.69 -6.37
CA PRO A 151 -0.55 -3.52 -6.79
C PRO A 151 0.59 -2.66 -7.34
N LEU A 152 1.78 -2.78 -6.76
CA LEU A 152 3.00 -2.14 -7.23
C LEU A 152 3.84 -3.20 -7.94
N ARG A 153 3.86 -3.12 -9.28
CA ARG A 153 4.69 -3.98 -10.11
C ARG A 153 6.05 -3.33 -10.34
N CYS A 154 7.11 -4.10 -10.18
CA CYS A 154 8.48 -3.71 -10.42
C CYS A 154 9.18 -4.77 -11.27
N GLN A 155 9.70 -4.36 -12.42
CA GLN A 155 10.52 -5.19 -13.29
C GLN A 155 11.98 -4.84 -13.05
N LEU A 156 12.68 -5.69 -12.29
CA LEU A 156 14.07 -5.51 -11.92
C LEU A 156 15.01 -6.10 -12.96
N ASP A 157 16.20 -5.50 -13.08
CA ASP A 157 17.33 -6.05 -13.83
C ASP A 157 18.50 -6.29 -12.85
N SER A 158 19.20 -7.41 -13.01
CA SER A 158 20.35 -7.77 -12.18
C SER A 158 21.54 -6.79 -12.29
N HIS A 159 21.58 -6.01 -13.36
CA HIS A 159 22.63 -5.00 -13.60
C HIS A 159 22.29 -3.62 -13.01
N TRP A 160 21.07 -3.42 -12.50
CA TRP A 160 20.69 -2.13 -11.92
C TRP A 160 21.43 -1.85 -10.63
N SER A 161 21.87 -0.60 -10.50
CA SER A 161 22.39 -0.11 -9.22
C SER A 161 21.24 0.05 -8.23
N PHE A 162 21.56 0.02 -6.94
CA PHE A 162 20.58 0.31 -5.89
C PHE A 162 19.89 1.66 -6.08
N HIS A 163 20.64 2.68 -6.51
CA HIS A 163 20.10 4.02 -6.75
C HIS A 163 19.07 4.02 -7.88
N TYR A 164 19.34 3.28 -8.96
CA TYR A 164 18.39 3.16 -10.06
C TYR A 164 17.09 2.45 -9.63
N ILE A 165 17.20 1.37 -8.86
CA ILE A 165 16.03 0.67 -8.30
C ILE A 165 15.21 1.62 -7.42
N LEU A 166 15.88 2.43 -6.60
CA LEU A 166 15.24 3.39 -5.70
C LEU A 166 14.50 4.49 -6.47
N ASP A 167 15.10 5.04 -7.53
CA ASP A 167 14.43 6.01 -8.40
C ASP A 167 13.23 5.40 -9.12
N PHE A 168 13.38 4.16 -9.62
CA PHE A 168 12.29 3.42 -10.26
C PHE A 168 11.13 3.18 -9.29
N VAL A 169 11.42 2.72 -8.07
CA VAL A 169 10.41 2.51 -7.02
C VAL A 169 9.73 3.83 -6.63
N ARG A 170 10.47 4.94 -6.55
CA ARG A 170 9.89 6.26 -6.33
C ARG A 170 8.91 6.65 -7.43
N GLU A 171 9.27 6.40 -8.70
CA GLU A 171 8.42 6.73 -9.84
C GLU A 171 7.14 5.89 -9.85
N ILE A 172 7.24 4.56 -9.74
CA ILE A 172 6.06 3.68 -9.77
C ILE A 172 5.12 3.96 -8.59
N THR A 173 5.65 4.23 -7.38
CA THR A 173 4.84 4.56 -6.21
C THR A 173 4.14 5.89 -6.41
N THR A 174 4.86 6.93 -6.83
CA THR A 174 4.29 8.27 -7.05
C THR A 174 3.20 8.25 -8.13
N ASN A 175 3.42 7.52 -9.23
CA ASN A 175 2.43 7.40 -10.30
C ASN A 175 1.22 6.57 -9.86
N SER A 176 1.43 5.47 -9.15
CA SER A 176 0.35 4.64 -8.61
C SER A 176 -0.51 5.40 -7.61
N MET A 177 0.09 6.24 -6.76
CA MET A 177 -0.64 7.06 -5.79
C MET A 177 -1.61 8.06 -6.43
N LYS A 178 -1.36 8.51 -7.67
CA LYS A 178 -2.31 9.37 -8.41
C LYS A 178 -3.63 8.67 -8.74
N TYR A 179 -3.60 7.34 -8.87
CA TYR A 179 -4.75 6.49 -9.22
C TYR A 179 -5.13 5.52 -8.10
N SER A 180 -4.70 5.83 -6.89
CA SER A 180 -4.91 5.06 -5.66
C SER A 180 -6.38 4.89 -5.28
N TYR A 181 -7.26 5.76 -5.76
CA TYR A 181 -8.70 5.68 -5.54
C TYR A 181 -9.41 4.58 -6.34
N PHE A 182 -8.71 3.92 -7.28
CA PHE A 182 -9.33 2.90 -8.11
C PHE A 182 -9.41 1.56 -7.36
N PRO A 183 -10.61 0.95 -7.23
CA PRO A 183 -10.78 -0.25 -6.41
C PRO A 183 -9.97 -1.45 -6.91
N LEU A 184 -9.27 -2.16 -6.01
CA LEU A 184 -8.51 -3.38 -6.36
C LEU A 184 -9.36 -4.41 -7.14
N GLN A 185 -10.63 -4.56 -6.77
CA GLN A 185 -11.57 -5.50 -7.42
C GLN A 185 -11.85 -5.18 -8.89
N ARG A 186 -11.53 -3.96 -9.35
CA ARG A 186 -11.63 -3.56 -10.76
C ARG A 186 -10.28 -3.64 -11.49
N ILE A 187 -9.20 -3.87 -10.76
CA ILE A 187 -7.84 -4.09 -11.30
C ILE A 187 -7.65 -5.58 -11.64
N LEU A 188 -8.14 -6.46 -10.76
CA LEU A 188 -8.10 -7.93 -10.89
C LEU A 188 -9.31 -8.45 -11.69
#